data_AF-H2Y8X9-F1
#
_entry.id   AF-H2Y8X9-F1
#
_cell.length_a   1.000
_cell.length_b   1.000
_cell.length_c   1.000
_cell.angle_alpha   90.00
_cell.angle_beta   90.00
_cell.angle_gamma   90.00
#
_symmetry.space_group_name_H-M   'P 1'
#
loop_
_entity.id
_entity.type
_entity.pdbx_description
1 polymer ?
#
loop_
_entity_poly.entity_id
_entity_poly.type
_entity_poly.pdbx_seq_one_letter_code
_entity_poly.pdbx_strand_id
1 'polypeptide(L)'
;MRWAILGFSIINLLRELFQFASHRLNYLDATNLIEVTLYITSLLLCIDFYNYSLDTVGQLTASTIALNELTVLDGFQADTGLRQEWQQEMGAFTIFLSWMGLLLFIQKIPRLGIFVVMFTDILKTFSQFFVVFVFFIFGFALSFTVLLGNQNLFANWYTTLVTTTVMMIGELSYGDIFYSAAGAAVGSNYGSEVYTTEVSFVLFVIFLIVMTIIIM
;
A
#
# COMPACT_ATOMS: atom_id res chain seq x y z
N MET A 1 3.42 -16.88 -22.84
CA MET A 1 4.10 -16.05 -21.81
C MET A 1 3.81 -16.52 -20.39
N ARG A 2 2.54 -16.67 -19.98
CA ARG A 2 2.15 -17.12 -18.64
C ARG A 2 2.82 -18.41 -18.14
N TRP A 3 2.83 -19.47 -18.96
CA TRP A 3 3.46 -20.74 -18.61
C TRP A 3 4.98 -20.64 -18.38
N ALA A 4 5.67 -19.75 -19.09
CA ALA A 4 7.09 -19.51 -18.89
C ALA A 4 7.37 -18.85 -17.53
N ILE A 5 6.54 -17.87 -17.13
CA ILE A 5 6.66 -17.20 -15.84
C ILE A 5 6.36 -18.18 -14.70
N LEU A 6 5.32 -19.01 -14.84
CA LEU A 6 5.00 -20.06 -13.86
C LEU A 6 6.15 -21.06 -13.70
N GLY A 7 6.64 -21.61 -14.81
CA GLY A 7 7.76 -22.56 -14.79
C GLY A 7 9.00 -21.96 -14.12
N PHE A 8 9.37 -20.73 -14.50
CA PHE A 8 10.53 -20.05 -13.94
C PHE A 8 10.35 -19.75 -12.44
N SER A 9 9.18 -19.25 -12.03
CA SER A 9 8.90 -18.95 -10.62
C SER A 9 8.90 -20.21 -9.77
N ILE A 10 8.28 -21.30 -10.22
CA ILE A 10 8.26 -22.59 -9.49
C ILE A 10 9.67 -23.15 -9.32
N ILE A 11 10.49 -23.14 -10.37
CA ILE A 11 11.87 -23.65 -10.31
C ILE A 11 12.69 -22.83 -9.30
N ASN A 12 12.60 -21.51 -9.33
CA ASN A 12 13.34 -20.66 -8.40
C ASN A 12 12.82 -20.80 -6.97
N LEU A 13 11.51 -20.91 -6.76
CA LEU A 13 10.93 -21.12 -5.44
C LEU A 13 11.38 -22.46 -4.84
N LEU A 14 11.45 -23.54 -5.63
CA LEU A 14 12.01 -24.82 -5.20
C LEU A 14 13.49 -24.70 -4.81
N ARG A 15 14.27 -23.94 -5.58
CA ARG A 15 15.68 -23.66 -5.27
C ARG A 15 15.83 -22.90 -3.94
N GLU A 16 14.98 -21.91 -3.69
CA GLU A 16 14.98 -21.14 -2.44
C GLU A 16 14.52 -21.99 -1.24
N LEU A 17 13.49 -22.82 -1.41
CA LEU A 17 13.06 -23.78 -0.39
C LEU A 17 14.18 -24.76 0.00
N PHE A 18 14.98 -25.22 -0.97
CA PHE A 18 16.14 -26.06 -0.69
C PHE A 18 17.21 -25.32 0.11
N GLN A 19 17.50 -24.06 -0.24
CA GLN A 19 18.45 -23.23 0.51
C GLN A 19 17.96 -22.96 1.94
N PHE A 20 16.67 -22.66 2.10
CA PHE A 20 16.02 -22.51 3.41
C PHE A 20 16.09 -23.81 4.24
N ALA A 21 15.82 -24.97 3.65
CA ALA A 21 15.89 -26.25 4.35
C ALA A 21 17.30 -26.58 4.85
N SER A 22 18.32 -26.19 4.08
CA SER A 22 19.73 -26.41 4.41
C SER A 22 20.26 -25.44 5.47
N HIS A 23 19.98 -24.12 5.34
CA HIS A 23 20.55 -23.07 6.20
C HIS A 23 19.61 -22.56 7.31
N ARG A 24 18.34 -23.03 7.34
CA ARG A 24 17.27 -22.77 8.32
C ARG A 24 17.12 -21.31 8.76
N LEU A 25 17.84 -20.89 9.80
CA LEU A 25 17.69 -19.56 10.42
C LEU A 25 18.70 -18.53 9.91
N ASN A 26 19.86 -18.96 9.40
CA ASN A 26 20.87 -18.06 8.82
C ASN A 26 20.52 -17.63 7.39
N TYR A 27 19.38 -18.09 6.86
CA TYR A 27 18.91 -17.78 5.51
C TYR A 27 18.10 -16.48 5.43
N LEU A 28 17.60 -15.96 6.57
CA LEU A 28 16.72 -14.80 6.64
C LEU A 28 17.46 -13.46 6.46
N ASP A 29 18.16 -13.30 5.35
CA ASP A 29 18.62 -12.00 4.87
C ASP A 29 17.50 -11.27 4.13
N ALA A 30 17.52 -9.93 4.20
CA ALA A 30 16.51 -9.08 3.56
C ALA A 30 16.40 -9.32 2.05
N THR A 31 17.52 -9.60 1.37
CA THR A 31 17.56 -9.92 -0.06
C THR A 31 16.81 -11.20 -0.38
N ASN A 32 17.05 -12.27 0.37
CA ASN A 32 16.39 -13.56 0.16
C ASN A 32 14.89 -13.48 0.45
N LEU A 33 14.49 -12.66 1.44
CA LEU A 33 13.08 -12.41 1.74
C LEU A 33 12.39 -11.70 0.55
N ILE A 34 13.04 -10.70 -0.05
CA ILE A 34 12.53 -10.01 -1.25
C ILE A 34 12.41 -10.98 -2.44
N GLU A 35 13.38 -11.87 -2.65
CA GLU A 35 13.33 -12.86 -3.73
C GLU A 35 12.18 -13.86 -3.54
N VAL A 36 12.04 -14.44 -2.33
CA VAL A 36 10.95 -15.38 -2.01
C VAL A 36 9.58 -14.71 -2.15
N THR A 37 9.41 -13.50 -1.62
CA THR A 37 8.14 -12.78 -1.73
C THR A 37 7.78 -12.49 -3.18
N LEU A 38 8.75 -12.08 -4.01
CA LEU A 38 8.56 -11.86 -5.44
C LEU A 38 8.12 -13.14 -6.18
N TYR A 39 8.75 -14.28 -5.90
CA TYR A 39 8.38 -15.54 -6.54
C TYR A 39 6.97 -16.00 -6.14
N ILE A 40 6.62 -15.87 -4.85
CA ILE A 40 5.28 -16.18 -4.36
C ILE A 40 4.22 -15.29 -5.02
N THR A 41 4.41 -13.97 -5.04
CA THR A 41 3.41 -13.05 -5.62
C THR A 41 3.32 -13.20 -7.13
N SER A 42 4.42 -13.47 -7.83
CA SER A 42 4.43 -13.79 -9.26
C SER A 42 3.67 -15.09 -9.59
N LEU A 43 3.80 -16.10 -8.74
CA LEU A 43 3.08 -17.36 -8.86
C LEU A 43 1.58 -17.17 -8.62
N LEU A 44 1.19 -16.46 -7.56
CA LEU A 44 -0.21 -16.12 -7.27
C LEU A 44 -0.86 -15.30 -8.40
N LEU A 45 -0.12 -14.37 -9.00
CA LEU A 45 -0.56 -13.65 -10.20
C LEU A 45 -0.82 -14.63 -11.35
N CYS A 46 0.05 -15.60 -11.59
CA CYS A 46 -0.11 -16.45 -12.78
C CYS A 46 -1.07 -17.63 -12.60
N ILE A 47 -1.59 -17.92 -11.41
CA ILE A 47 -2.59 -18.97 -11.21
C ILE A 47 -3.99 -18.45 -11.55
N ASP A 48 -4.80 -19.30 -12.18
CA ASP A 48 -6.23 -19.00 -12.36
C ASP A 48 -7.01 -19.45 -11.14
N PHE A 49 -7.88 -18.58 -10.66
CA PHE A 49 -8.80 -18.90 -9.60
C PHE A 49 -10.22 -19.00 -10.18
N TYR A 50 -10.83 -20.16 -9.99
CA TYR A 50 -12.19 -20.47 -10.46
C TYR A 50 -13.28 -19.73 -9.67
N ASN A 51 -12.93 -19.21 -8.48
CA ASN A 51 -13.88 -18.58 -7.57
C ASN A 51 -13.94 -17.07 -7.83
N TYR A 52 -14.64 -16.65 -8.88
CA TYR A 52 -15.01 -15.24 -9.03
C TYR A 52 -16.26 -14.94 -8.19
N SER A 53 -16.21 -13.87 -7.38
CA SER A 53 -17.36 -13.46 -6.59
C SER A 53 -18.48 -13.03 -7.53
N LEU A 54 -19.64 -13.68 -7.44
CA LEU A 54 -20.80 -13.43 -8.31
C LEU A 54 -21.30 -11.98 -8.25
N ASP A 55 -20.90 -11.19 -7.25
CA ASP A 55 -21.32 -9.80 -7.07
C ASP A 55 -20.78 -8.85 -8.14
N THR A 56 -19.56 -9.09 -8.63
CA THR A 56 -18.92 -8.24 -9.66
C THR A 56 -19.36 -8.61 -11.09
N VAL A 57 -19.70 -9.89 -11.35
CA VAL A 57 -20.30 -10.30 -12.65
C VAL A 57 -21.76 -9.87 -12.73
N GLY A 58 -22.50 -9.94 -11.62
CA GLY A 58 -23.92 -9.54 -11.56
C GLY A 58 -24.18 -8.08 -11.96
N GLN A 59 -23.21 -7.18 -11.79
CA GLN A 59 -23.33 -5.78 -12.24
C GLN A 59 -23.10 -5.61 -13.75
N LEU A 60 -22.33 -6.51 -14.39
CA LEU A 60 -22.05 -6.47 -15.83
C LEU A 60 -23.10 -7.25 -16.65
N THR A 61 -23.74 -8.26 -16.06
CA THR A 61 -24.78 -9.07 -16.71
C THR A 61 -26.16 -8.75 -16.14
N ALA A 62 -26.62 -7.50 -16.30
CA ALA A 62 -28.00 -7.13 -16.07
C ALA A 62 -28.92 -7.65 -17.20
N SER A 63 -28.92 -8.96 -17.48
CA SER A 63 -30.03 -9.66 -18.15
C SER A 63 -29.71 -11.15 -18.29
N THR A 64 -30.55 -11.97 -17.66
CA THR A 64 -30.99 -13.28 -18.14
C THR A 64 -29.93 -14.34 -18.41
N ILE A 65 -29.38 -15.03 -17.40
CA ILE A 65 -28.92 -16.40 -17.67
C ILE A 65 -29.29 -17.40 -16.56
N ALA A 66 -29.94 -18.49 -17.01
CA ALA A 66 -30.49 -19.58 -16.24
C ALA A 66 -29.39 -20.49 -15.65
N LEU A 67 -29.78 -21.34 -14.70
CA LEU A 67 -28.95 -22.27 -13.90
C LEU A 67 -28.10 -23.31 -14.69
N ASN A 68 -27.90 -23.14 -16.00
CA ASN A 68 -27.03 -23.96 -16.85
C ASN A 68 -25.69 -23.27 -17.21
N GLU A 69 -25.39 -22.12 -16.59
CA GLU A 69 -24.18 -21.31 -16.82
C GLU A 69 -23.17 -21.28 -15.66
N LEU A 70 -23.25 -22.21 -14.70
CA LEU A 70 -22.14 -22.37 -13.74
C LEU A 70 -20.81 -22.73 -14.45
N THR A 71 -20.90 -23.34 -15.63
CA THR A 71 -19.75 -23.71 -16.48
C THR A 71 -19.09 -22.51 -17.18
N VAL A 72 -19.79 -21.38 -17.33
CA VAL A 72 -19.24 -20.14 -17.90
C VAL A 72 -18.35 -19.42 -16.86
N LEU A 73 -18.59 -19.66 -15.57
CA LEU A 73 -17.77 -19.11 -14.48
C LEU A 73 -16.48 -19.90 -14.24
N ASP A 74 -16.43 -21.18 -14.62
CA ASP A 74 -15.22 -22.01 -14.49
C ASP A 74 -14.07 -21.56 -15.42
N GLY A 75 -14.32 -20.69 -16.40
CA GLY A 75 -13.32 -20.24 -17.38
C GLY A 75 -13.09 -18.73 -17.42
N PHE A 76 -13.78 -17.95 -16.60
CA PHE A 76 -13.92 -16.50 -16.83
C PHE A 76 -12.57 -15.76 -16.89
N GLN A 77 -11.64 -16.09 -16.00
CA GLN A 77 -10.31 -15.48 -15.98
C GLN A 77 -9.45 -15.87 -17.20
N ALA A 78 -9.64 -17.08 -17.75
CA ALA A 78 -8.94 -17.56 -18.93
C ALA A 78 -9.50 -16.94 -20.23
N ASP A 79 -10.82 -16.76 -20.30
CA ASP A 79 -11.52 -16.29 -21.51
C ASP A 79 -11.53 -14.76 -21.64
N THR A 80 -11.72 -14.03 -20.52
CA THR A 80 -11.80 -12.56 -20.52
C THR A 80 -10.51 -11.86 -20.12
N GLY A 81 -9.59 -12.59 -19.46
CA GLY A 81 -8.38 -12.01 -18.88
C GLY A 81 -8.60 -11.12 -17.66
N LEU A 82 -9.85 -11.02 -17.15
CA LEU A 82 -10.17 -10.27 -15.94
C LEU A 82 -9.66 -11.02 -14.70
N ARG A 83 -8.90 -10.31 -13.88
CA ARG A 83 -8.27 -10.82 -12.65
C ARG A 83 -9.05 -10.36 -11.43
N GLN A 84 -8.96 -11.09 -10.33
CA GLN A 84 -9.55 -10.69 -9.05
C GLN A 84 -8.91 -9.38 -8.55
N GLU A 85 -9.64 -8.57 -7.76
CA GLU A 85 -9.13 -7.31 -7.20
C GLU A 85 -7.84 -7.54 -6.40
N TRP A 86 -7.84 -8.49 -5.47
CA TRP A 86 -6.65 -8.86 -4.68
C TRP A 86 -5.48 -9.35 -5.55
N GLN A 87 -5.77 -9.99 -6.69
CA GLN A 87 -4.75 -10.46 -7.61
C GLN A 87 -4.13 -9.30 -8.41
N GLN A 88 -4.92 -8.27 -8.72
CA GLN A 88 -4.45 -7.02 -9.32
C GLN A 88 -3.57 -6.25 -8.34
N GLU A 89 -3.98 -6.13 -7.07
CA GLU A 89 -3.18 -5.52 -6.00
C GLU A 89 -1.83 -6.23 -5.85
N MET A 90 -1.83 -7.57 -5.73
CA MET A 90 -0.61 -8.37 -5.66
C MET A 90 0.25 -8.24 -6.92
N GLY A 91 -0.37 -8.03 -8.09
CA GLY A 91 0.35 -7.79 -9.33
C GLY A 91 1.09 -6.46 -9.36
N ALA A 92 0.46 -5.39 -8.86
CA ALA A 92 1.13 -4.10 -8.68
C ALA A 92 2.32 -4.23 -7.74
N PHE A 93 2.15 -4.90 -6.59
CA PHE A 93 3.24 -5.17 -5.66
C PHE A 93 4.36 -6.01 -6.27
N THR A 94 4.04 -7.03 -7.07
CA THR A 94 5.03 -7.89 -7.73
C THR A 94 5.92 -7.08 -8.69
N ILE A 95 5.32 -6.20 -9.49
CA ILE A 95 6.06 -5.35 -10.41
C ILE A 95 6.96 -4.40 -9.63
N PHE A 96 6.44 -3.76 -8.57
CA PHE A 96 7.25 -2.90 -7.71
C PHE A 96 8.43 -3.64 -7.07
N LEU A 97 8.19 -4.81 -6.46
CA LEU A 97 9.24 -5.65 -5.89
C LEU A 97 10.27 -6.10 -6.94
N SER A 98 9.85 -6.35 -8.18
CA SER A 98 10.78 -6.73 -9.26
C SER A 98 11.77 -5.63 -9.60
N TRP A 99 11.33 -4.37 -9.59
CA TRP A 99 12.21 -3.22 -9.75
C TRP A 99 13.12 -3.02 -8.54
N MET A 100 12.61 -3.24 -7.32
CA MET A 100 13.43 -3.20 -6.10
C MET A 100 14.49 -4.31 -6.08
N GLY A 101 14.15 -5.53 -6.48
CA GLY A 101 15.10 -6.64 -6.62
C GLY A 101 16.15 -6.36 -7.70
N LEU A 102 15.76 -5.72 -8.80
CA LEU A 102 16.69 -5.28 -9.83
C LEU A 102 17.72 -4.27 -9.30
N LEU A 103 17.33 -3.32 -8.43
CA LEU A 103 18.27 -2.43 -7.76
C LEU A 103 19.31 -3.22 -6.94
N LEU A 104 18.89 -4.27 -6.23
CA LEU A 104 19.81 -5.13 -5.47
C LEU A 104 20.77 -5.92 -6.39
N PHE A 105 20.35 -6.31 -7.60
CA PHE A 105 21.27 -6.92 -8.57
C PHE A 105 22.30 -5.92 -9.12
N ILE A 106 21.92 -4.65 -9.30
CA ILE A 106 22.85 -3.58 -9.70
C ILE A 106 23.96 -3.38 -8.65
N GLN A 107 23.72 -3.71 -7.38
CA GLN A 107 24.74 -3.70 -6.32
C GLN A 107 26.00 -4.50 -6.69
N LYS A 108 25.88 -5.56 -7.49
CA LYS A 108 27.01 -6.41 -7.91
C LYS A 108 27.83 -5.83 -9.07
N ILE A 109 27.35 -4.75 -9.70
CA ILE A 109 28.04 -4.09 -10.82
C ILE A 109 29.11 -3.14 -10.27
N PRO A 110 30.40 -3.28 -10.65
CA PRO A 110 31.51 -2.55 -10.01
C PRO A 110 31.42 -1.02 -10.00
N ARG A 111 30.74 -0.40 -10.99
CA ARG A 111 30.61 1.06 -11.07
C ARG A 111 29.34 1.61 -10.44
N LEU A 112 28.21 0.92 -10.64
CA LEU A 112 26.91 1.38 -10.16
C LEU A 112 26.60 0.91 -8.74
N GLY A 113 27.18 -0.22 -8.33
CA GLY A 113 26.87 -0.86 -7.07
C GLY A 113 27.22 -0.04 -5.84
N ILE A 114 28.26 0.80 -5.91
CA ILE A 114 28.66 1.69 -4.80
C ILE A 114 27.51 2.64 -4.43
N PHE A 115 26.79 3.19 -5.42
CA PHE A 115 25.66 4.08 -5.17
C PHE A 115 24.49 3.33 -4.53
N VAL A 116 24.23 2.09 -4.96
CA VAL A 116 23.17 1.25 -4.38
C VAL A 116 23.49 0.91 -2.92
N VAL A 117 24.73 0.52 -2.61
CA VAL A 117 25.17 0.25 -1.22
C VAL A 117 24.98 1.48 -0.35
N MET A 118 25.45 2.64 -0.82
CA MET A 118 25.31 3.89 -0.10
C MET A 118 23.83 4.24 0.15
N PHE A 119 22.98 4.05 -0.85
CA PHE A 119 21.54 4.26 -0.70
C PHE A 119 20.93 3.32 0.35
N THR A 120 21.27 2.03 0.34
CA THR A 120 20.77 1.08 1.35
C THR A 120 21.26 1.41 2.76
N ASP A 121 22.49 1.92 2.90
CA ASP A 121 23.04 2.36 4.19
C ASP A 121 22.29 3.60 4.71
N ILE A 122 22.00 4.57 3.84
CA ILE A 122 21.20 5.76 4.18
C ILE A 122 19.77 5.36 4.54
N LEU A 123 19.15 4.44 3.80
CA LEU A 123 17.82 3.93 4.14
C LEU A 123 17.79 3.25 5.50
N LYS A 124 18.83 2.52 5.87
CA LYS A 124 18.92 1.86 7.18
C LYS A 124 19.02 2.88 8.32
N THR A 125 19.88 3.88 8.18
CA THR A 125 20.01 4.94 9.19
C THR A 125 18.73 5.77 9.29
N PHE A 126 18.11 6.11 8.15
CA PHE A 126 16.81 6.77 8.10
C PHE A 126 15.72 5.92 8.76
N SER A 127 15.64 4.62 8.47
CA SER A 127 14.63 3.73 9.04
C SER A 127 14.74 3.63 10.56
N GLN A 128 15.95 3.58 11.12
CA GLN A 128 16.16 3.59 12.56
C GLN A 128 15.65 4.88 13.21
N PHE A 129 15.83 6.02 12.54
CA PHE A 129 15.33 7.30 13.00
C PHE A 129 13.80 7.46 12.81
N PHE A 130 13.27 6.92 11.70
CA PHE A 130 11.86 6.99 11.32
C PHE A 130 10.91 6.41 12.38
N VAL A 131 11.37 5.43 13.17
CA VAL A 131 10.59 4.87 14.28
C VAL A 131 10.12 5.95 15.27
N VAL A 132 10.93 7.00 15.49
CA VAL A 132 10.57 8.12 16.35
C VAL A 132 9.39 8.90 15.75
N PHE A 133 9.36 9.09 14.43
CA PHE A 133 8.28 9.80 13.73
C PHE A 133 6.94 9.08 13.84
N VAL A 134 6.95 7.74 13.82
CA VAL A 134 5.73 6.94 13.91
C VAL A 134 4.93 7.31 15.18
N PHE A 135 5.58 7.48 16.33
CA PHE A 135 4.88 7.88 17.56
C PHE A 135 4.17 9.23 17.44
N PHE A 136 4.81 10.21 16.80
CA PHE A 136 4.19 11.51 16.55
C PHE A 136 3.06 11.42 15.53
N ILE A 137 3.25 10.70 14.42
CA ILE A 137 2.21 10.49 13.40
C ILE A 137 0.97 9.86 14.04
N PHE A 138 1.13 8.81 14.84
CA PHE A 138 0.00 8.18 15.55
C PHE A 138 -0.65 9.14 16.56
N GLY A 139 0.13 9.86 17.36
CA GLY A 139 -0.40 10.80 18.35
C GLY A 139 -1.25 11.91 17.74
N PHE A 140 -0.76 12.53 16.67
CA PHE A 140 -1.50 13.57 15.95
C PHE A 140 -2.65 13.00 15.13
N ALA A 141 -2.46 11.89 14.42
CA ALA A 141 -3.52 11.25 13.64
C ALA A 141 -4.72 10.87 14.52
N LEU A 142 -4.49 10.21 15.66
CA LEU A 142 -5.57 9.86 16.58
C LEU A 142 -6.24 11.12 17.16
N SER A 143 -5.48 12.16 17.48
CA SER A 143 -6.05 13.43 17.93
C SER A 143 -6.94 14.08 16.86
N PHE A 144 -6.52 14.05 15.59
CA PHE A 144 -7.32 14.55 14.47
C PHE A 144 -8.55 13.67 14.18
N THR A 145 -8.48 12.34 14.34
CA THR A 145 -9.68 11.49 14.21
C THR A 145 -10.78 11.90 15.20
N VAL A 146 -10.40 12.26 16.42
CA VAL A 146 -11.36 12.65 17.47
C VAL A 146 -11.92 14.05 17.21
N LEU A 147 -11.10 15.01 16.80
CA LEU A 147 -11.52 16.40 16.60
C LEU A 147 -12.22 16.65 15.26
N LEU A 148 -11.76 16.00 14.19
CA LEU A 148 -12.15 16.25 12.81
C LEU A 148 -12.81 15.05 12.14
N GLY A 149 -13.11 13.96 12.87
CA GLY A 149 -13.63 12.69 12.33
C GLY A 149 -14.97 12.75 11.58
N ASN A 150 -15.60 13.91 11.56
CA ASN A 150 -16.77 14.20 10.77
C ASN A 150 -16.45 14.44 9.27
N GLN A 151 -15.23 14.85 8.95
CA GLN A 151 -14.77 15.04 7.58
C GLN A 151 -14.34 13.70 6.96
N ASN A 152 -14.57 13.52 5.66
CA ASN A 152 -14.24 12.28 4.96
C ASN A 152 -12.74 11.94 5.01
N LEU A 153 -11.86 12.94 5.07
CA LEU A 153 -10.41 12.76 5.24
C LEU A 153 -10.07 12.08 6.58
N PHE A 154 -10.82 12.44 7.63
CA PHE A 154 -10.54 12.04 9.02
C PHE A 154 -11.51 10.98 9.56
N ALA A 155 -12.45 10.51 8.73
CA ALA A 155 -13.52 9.59 9.15
C ALA A 155 -13.00 8.23 9.62
N ASN A 156 -11.93 7.73 9.00
CA ASN A 156 -11.31 6.47 9.36
C ASN A 156 -9.91 6.70 9.93
N TRP A 157 -9.49 5.83 10.85
CA TRP A 157 -8.15 5.90 11.44
C TRP A 157 -7.04 5.73 10.40
N TYR A 158 -7.24 4.88 9.39
CA TYR A 158 -6.25 4.63 8.34
C TYR A 158 -6.18 5.79 7.32
N THR A 159 -7.30 6.42 6.95
CA THR A 159 -7.28 7.60 6.07
C THR A 159 -6.61 8.76 6.78
N THR A 160 -6.91 8.94 8.07
CA THR A 160 -6.30 9.99 8.89
C THR A 160 -4.80 9.83 9.05
N LEU A 161 -4.31 8.60 9.21
CA LEU A 161 -2.87 8.33 9.25
C LEU A 161 -2.17 8.74 7.95
N VAL A 162 -2.78 8.40 6.80
CA VAL A 162 -2.24 8.80 5.49
C VAL A 162 -2.29 10.31 5.34
N THR A 163 -3.43 10.96 5.64
CA THR A 163 -3.57 12.42 5.58
C THR A 163 -2.58 13.12 6.50
N THR A 164 -2.34 12.62 7.72
CA THR A 164 -1.36 13.18 8.66
C THR A 164 0.08 13.04 8.13
N THR A 165 0.38 11.91 7.47
CA THR A 165 1.69 11.69 6.84
C THR A 165 1.89 12.59 5.62
N VAL A 166 0.85 12.81 4.81
CA VAL A 166 0.88 13.76 3.68
C VAL A 166 1.08 15.20 4.17
N MET A 167 0.39 15.58 5.24
CA MET A 167 0.60 16.88 5.90
C MET A 167 2.02 17.02 6.46
N MET A 168 2.64 15.93 6.92
CA MET A 168 4.03 15.92 7.36
C MET A 168 4.99 16.22 6.21
N ILE A 169 4.77 15.67 5.01
CA ILE A 169 5.61 15.93 3.82
C ILE A 169 5.55 17.41 3.37
N GLY A 170 4.59 18.19 3.91
CA GLY A 170 4.45 19.63 3.67
C GLY A 170 3.25 19.99 2.78
N GLU A 171 2.45 19.00 2.38
CA GLU A 171 1.20 19.25 1.68
C GLU A 171 0.11 19.64 2.69
N LEU A 172 -0.09 20.95 2.84
CA LEU A 172 -1.07 21.51 3.77
C LEU A 172 -2.33 21.94 3.00
N SER A 173 -3.41 21.16 3.10
CA SER A 173 -4.73 21.62 2.66
C SER A 173 -5.53 22.28 3.79
N TYR A 174 -4.94 23.32 4.40
CA TYR A 174 -5.57 24.05 5.51
C TYR A 174 -6.92 24.66 5.12
N GLY A 175 -7.04 25.20 3.90
CA GLY A 175 -8.28 25.79 3.40
C GLY A 175 -9.44 24.79 3.35
N ASP A 176 -9.17 23.57 2.88
CA ASP A 176 -10.19 22.54 2.77
C ASP A 176 -10.56 21.95 4.14
N ILE A 177 -9.61 21.90 5.08
CA ILE A 177 -9.85 21.35 6.42
C ILE A 177 -10.68 22.31 7.29
N PHE A 178 -10.38 23.61 7.25
CA PHE A 178 -10.99 24.58 8.19
C PHE A 178 -12.04 25.50 7.55
N TYR A 179 -12.03 25.68 6.23
CA TYR A 179 -12.93 26.59 5.52
C TYR A 179 -13.75 25.93 4.41
N SER A 180 -13.83 24.59 4.34
CA SER A 180 -14.66 23.91 3.34
C SER A 180 -16.16 24.21 3.45
N ALA A 181 -16.65 24.60 4.64
CA ALA A 181 -18.03 25.05 4.86
C ALA A 181 -18.22 26.58 4.73
N ALA A 182 -17.19 27.35 4.37
CA ALA A 182 -17.28 28.81 4.27
C ALA A 182 -18.28 29.23 3.18
N GLY A 183 -19.49 29.64 3.59
CA GLY A 183 -20.57 30.06 2.70
C GLY A 183 -21.76 29.08 2.62
N ALA A 184 -21.66 27.91 3.24
CA ALA A 184 -22.80 27.00 3.41
C ALA A 184 -23.61 27.38 4.66
N ALA A 185 -24.94 27.22 4.62
CA ALA A 185 -25.77 27.44 5.80
C ALA A 185 -25.38 26.45 6.91
N VAL A 186 -25.25 26.94 8.14
CA VAL A 186 -24.94 26.11 9.32
C VAL A 186 -25.93 24.94 9.41
N GLY A 187 -25.42 23.71 9.43
CA GLY A 187 -26.18 22.46 9.47
C GLY A 187 -26.54 21.86 8.10
N SER A 188 -26.12 22.46 6.98
CA SER A 188 -26.43 21.95 5.63
C SER A 188 -25.52 20.80 5.17
N ASN A 189 -24.26 20.79 5.61
CA ASN A 189 -23.28 19.76 5.26
C ASN A 189 -22.48 19.39 6.51
N TYR A 190 -22.96 18.40 7.26
CA TYR A 190 -22.24 17.91 8.44
C TYR A 190 -20.80 17.56 8.07
N GLY A 191 -20.54 16.86 6.98
CA GLY A 191 -19.19 16.41 6.60
C GLY A 191 -18.13 17.50 6.30
N SER A 192 -18.47 18.80 6.32
CA SER A 192 -17.51 19.91 6.14
C SER A 192 -17.45 20.86 7.34
N GLU A 193 -18.18 20.58 8.43
CA GLU A 193 -18.21 21.42 9.62
C GLU A 193 -17.16 20.99 10.66
N VAL A 194 -16.43 21.99 11.19
CA VAL A 194 -15.49 21.83 12.31
C VAL A 194 -16.21 22.15 13.61
N TYR A 195 -16.44 21.13 14.44
CA TYR A 195 -17.20 21.29 15.69
C TYR A 195 -16.48 22.12 16.76
N THR A 196 -15.14 21.99 16.84
CA THR A 196 -14.31 22.70 17.82
C THR A 196 -13.18 23.43 17.12
N THR A 197 -13.48 24.61 16.60
CA THR A 197 -12.51 25.43 15.85
C THR A 197 -11.28 25.75 16.69
N GLU A 198 -11.45 26.27 17.90
CA GLU A 198 -10.34 26.76 18.72
C GLU A 198 -9.31 25.67 19.06
N VAL A 199 -9.77 24.51 19.54
CA VAL A 199 -8.90 23.39 19.93
C VAL A 199 -8.21 22.78 18.72
N SER A 200 -8.95 22.60 17.61
CA SER A 200 -8.40 22.04 16.38
C SER A 200 -7.31 22.93 15.78
N PHE A 201 -7.49 24.25 15.82
CA PHE A 201 -6.49 25.22 15.38
C PHE A 201 -5.22 25.17 16.24
N VAL A 202 -5.36 25.18 17.57
CA VAL A 202 -4.21 25.10 18.49
C VAL A 202 -3.43 23.80 18.26
N LEU A 203 -4.12 22.67 18.16
CA LEU A 203 -3.49 21.38 17.92
C LEU A 203 -2.79 21.33 16.55
N PHE A 204 -3.40 21.92 15.52
CA PHE A 204 -2.80 22.04 14.18
C PHE A 204 -1.53 22.90 14.17
N VAL A 205 -1.50 24.02 14.90
CA VAL A 205 -0.29 24.86 15.03
C VAL A 205 0.83 24.11 15.77
N ILE A 206 0.50 23.40 16.85
CA ILE A 206 1.48 22.55 17.57
C ILE A 206 2.03 21.48 16.63
N PHE A 207 1.16 20.83 15.85
CA PHE A 207 1.55 19.87 14.82
C PHE A 207 2.54 20.49 13.83
N LEU A 208 2.25 21.66 13.26
CA LEU A 208 3.14 22.31 12.28
C LEU A 208 4.52 22.62 12.85
N ILE A 209 4.60 23.13 14.08
CA ILE A 209 5.87 23.45 14.74
C ILE A 209 6.67 22.17 14.95
N VAL A 210 6.03 21.15 15.54
CA VAL A 210 6.68 19.87 15.84
C VAL A 210 7.16 19.20 14.55
N MET A 211 6.34 19.11 13.51
CA MET A 211 6.70 18.45 12.26
C MET A 211 7.82 19.19 11.51
N THR A 212 7.81 20.52 11.51
CA THR A 212 8.87 21.31 10.85
C THR A 212 10.23 21.08 11.52
N ILE A 213 10.26 21.02 12.86
CA ILE A 213 11.48 20.74 13.62
C ILE A 213 11.98 19.32 13.38
N ILE A 214 11.06 18.37 13.19
CA ILE A 214 11.37 16.96 13.04
C ILE A 214 11.96 16.63 11.65
N ILE A 215 11.57 17.40 10.61
CA ILE A 215 11.96 17.15 9.21
C ILE A 215 13.24 17.90 8.80
N MET A 216 13.50 19.05 9.41
CA MET A 216 14.73 19.85 9.21
C MET A 216 15.93 19.25 9.94
#